data_AF-A0A961L481-F1
#
_entry.id   AF-A0A961L481-F1
#
_cell.length_a   1.000
_cell.length_b   1.000
_cell.length_c   1.000
_cell.angle_alpha   90.00
_cell.angle_beta   90.00
_cell.angle_gamma   90.00
#
_symmetry.space_group_name_H-M   'P 1'
#
loop_
_entity.id
_entity.type
_entity.pdbx_description
1 polymer ?
#
loop_
_entity_poly.entity_id
_entity_poly.type
_entity_poly.pdbx_seq_one_letter_code
_entity_poly.pdbx_strand_id
1 'polypeptide(L)'
;VIEYCGEAIRSLSMEGRMTVCNMAIEGGARAGLIAPDDKTLAYVKGRPHAPKGAAWEMAEAHWRGLFSDEGAHFHEILILDAADIAPVVTWGTSPEDVLPITGVVPDPAEFRGGKVDAARRSLAYMGLEPGTKLTDVAIDTVFIGSCTNGRIEDLREVARVMEGRKVKEGLRAMIVPGSGLAPARQRILVTTPCRDREIGAAGPPWPGSSPPWR
;
A
#
# COMPACT_ATOMS: atom_id res chain seq x y z
N VAL A 1 17.42 -3.93 8.77
CA VAL A 1 16.47 -4.96 8.29
C VAL A 1 15.40 -5.04 9.35
N ILE A 2 14.14 -5.13 8.95
CA ILE A 2 13.01 -5.29 9.88
C ILE A 2 12.45 -6.69 9.68
N GLU A 3 12.21 -7.40 10.77
CA GLU A 3 11.48 -8.66 10.77
C GLU A 3 10.12 -8.43 11.42
N TYR A 4 9.06 -8.86 10.74
CA TYR A 4 7.69 -8.73 11.22
C TYR A 4 7.19 -10.09 11.68
N CYS A 5 6.67 -10.14 12.91
CA CYS A 5 6.15 -11.35 13.53
C CYS A 5 4.87 -11.07 14.33
N GLY A 6 4.30 -12.12 14.92
CA GLY A 6 3.08 -12.02 15.72
C GLY A 6 1.79 -12.36 14.96
N GLU A 7 0.69 -12.40 15.69
CA GLU A 7 -0.61 -12.85 15.18
C GLU A 7 -1.14 -11.94 14.08
N ALA A 8 -1.01 -10.63 14.23
CA ALA A 8 -1.44 -9.66 13.22
C ALA A 8 -0.75 -9.90 11.87
N ILE A 9 0.56 -10.19 11.86
CA ILE A 9 1.30 -10.49 10.63
C ILE A 9 0.88 -11.84 10.03
N ARG A 10 0.65 -12.84 10.89
CA ARG A 10 0.14 -14.15 10.44
C ARG A 10 -1.27 -14.06 9.87
N SER A 11 -2.12 -13.16 10.37
CA SER A 11 -3.51 -13.01 9.92
C SER A 11 -3.60 -12.36 8.53
N LEU A 12 -2.60 -11.58 8.11
CA LEU A 12 -2.53 -11.01 6.75
C LEU A 12 -2.57 -12.06 5.64
N SER A 13 -3.09 -11.66 4.48
CA SER A 13 -2.88 -12.34 3.20
C SER A 13 -1.42 -12.19 2.75
N MET A 14 -1.00 -12.95 1.74
CA MET A 14 0.35 -12.78 1.18
C MET A 14 0.55 -11.40 0.54
N GLU A 15 -0.50 -10.84 -0.04
CA GLU A 15 -0.58 -9.46 -0.49
C GLU A 15 -0.36 -8.47 0.65
N GLY A 16 -1.11 -8.59 1.76
CA GLY A 16 -0.90 -7.73 2.93
C GLY A 16 0.54 -7.78 3.44
N ARG A 17 1.14 -8.97 3.49
CA ARG A 17 2.55 -9.16 3.88
C ARG A 17 3.52 -8.46 2.93
N MET A 18 3.31 -8.59 1.61
CA MET A 18 4.13 -7.90 0.62
C MET A 18 4.00 -6.38 0.70
N THR A 19 2.81 -5.85 1.06
CA THR A 19 2.61 -4.41 1.29
C THR A 19 3.43 -3.92 2.49
N VAL A 20 3.37 -4.62 3.62
CA VAL A 20 4.15 -4.26 4.82
C VAL A 20 5.66 -4.34 4.54
N CYS A 21 6.12 -5.39 3.86
CA CYS A 21 7.53 -5.50 3.49
C CYS A 21 7.96 -4.44 2.46
N ASN A 22 7.08 -4.05 1.55
CA ASN A 22 7.35 -2.96 0.60
C ASN A 22 7.59 -1.64 1.32
N MET A 23 6.77 -1.35 2.33
CA MET A 23 6.84 -0.13 3.15
C MET A 23 8.03 -0.08 4.13
N ALA A 24 8.86 -1.12 4.19
CA ALA A 24 10.00 -1.15 5.10
C ALA A 24 11.10 -0.14 4.72
N ILE A 25 11.21 0.20 3.43
CA ILE A 25 12.24 1.13 2.93
C ILE A 25 11.97 2.57 3.35
N GLU A 26 10.69 2.96 3.48
CA GLU A 26 10.26 4.26 3.98
C GLU A 26 10.66 4.44 5.45
N GLY A 27 10.71 3.35 6.23
CA GLY A 27 11.30 3.32 7.57
C GLY A 27 12.83 3.25 7.59
N GLY A 28 13.49 3.37 6.43
CA GLY A 28 14.95 3.30 6.30
C GLY A 28 15.53 1.87 6.31
N ALA A 29 14.69 0.84 6.28
CA ALA A 29 15.17 -0.54 6.32
C ALA A 29 15.67 -1.01 4.94
N ARG A 30 16.77 -1.77 4.94
CA ARG A 30 17.27 -2.42 3.72
C ARG A 30 16.39 -3.55 3.21
N ALA A 31 15.60 -4.16 4.08
CA ALA A 31 14.69 -5.27 3.79
C ALA A 31 13.64 -5.40 4.90
N GLY A 32 12.46 -5.88 4.51
CA GLY A 32 11.39 -6.36 5.41
C GLY A 32 11.22 -7.87 5.24
N LEU A 33 11.21 -8.61 6.35
CA LEU A 33 11.17 -10.07 6.37
C LEU A 33 9.95 -10.57 7.14
N ILE A 34 9.29 -11.58 6.60
CA ILE A 34 8.21 -12.34 7.25
C ILE A 34 8.50 -13.81 7.00
N ALA A 35 8.54 -14.61 8.07
CA ALA A 35 8.76 -16.05 7.98
C ALA A 35 7.65 -16.70 7.13
N PRO A 36 7.99 -17.66 6.24
CA PRO A 36 7.01 -18.37 5.46
C PRO A 36 6.19 -19.30 6.35
N ASP A 37 4.90 -19.38 6.06
CA ASP A 37 3.97 -20.31 6.69
C ASP A 37 3.08 -20.98 5.64
N ASP A 38 2.04 -21.68 6.07
CA ASP A 38 1.11 -22.36 5.16
C ASP A 38 0.44 -21.41 4.16
N LYS A 39 0.21 -20.13 4.52
CA LYS A 39 -0.33 -19.14 3.57
C LYS A 39 0.71 -18.81 2.50
N THR A 40 1.97 -18.65 2.88
CA THR A 40 3.07 -18.44 1.92
C THR A 40 3.20 -19.62 0.97
N LEU A 41 3.19 -20.85 1.50
CA LEU A 41 3.31 -22.06 0.70
C LEU A 41 2.12 -22.24 -0.25
N ALA A 42 0.90 -22.06 0.25
CA ALA A 42 -0.32 -22.12 -0.56
C ALA A 42 -0.31 -21.07 -1.68
N TYR A 43 0.20 -19.87 -1.39
CA TYR A 43 0.32 -18.80 -2.38
C TYR A 43 1.29 -19.13 -3.52
N VAL A 44 2.43 -19.74 -3.20
CA VAL A 44 3.47 -20.08 -4.18
C VAL A 44 3.09 -21.34 -4.97
N LYS A 45 2.42 -22.32 -4.35
CA LYS A 45 2.11 -23.62 -4.95
C LYS A 45 1.38 -23.49 -6.29
N GLY A 46 1.90 -24.16 -7.32
CA GLY A 46 1.29 -24.20 -8.65
C GLY A 46 1.49 -22.93 -9.50
N ARG A 47 2.19 -21.90 -9.00
CA ARG A 47 2.55 -20.73 -9.82
C ARG A 47 3.55 -21.10 -10.93
N PRO A 48 3.61 -20.34 -12.04
CA PRO A 48 4.43 -20.70 -13.20
C PRO A 48 5.91 -21.00 -12.91
N HIS A 49 6.50 -20.28 -11.95
CA HIS A 49 7.91 -20.42 -11.55
C HIS A 49 8.11 -21.18 -10.24
N ALA A 50 7.05 -21.76 -9.67
CA ALA A 50 7.17 -22.59 -8.48
C ALA A 50 7.84 -23.93 -8.82
N PRO A 51 8.67 -24.49 -7.92
CA PRO A 51 9.16 -25.86 -8.04
C PRO A 51 8.01 -26.86 -8.20
N LYS A 52 8.27 -27.99 -8.85
CA LYS A 52 7.26 -29.03 -9.14
C LYS A 52 7.73 -30.41 -8.69
N GLY A 53 6.77 -31.29 -8.37
CA GLY A 53 7.05 -32.68 -7.99
C GLY A 53 8.01 -32.76 -6.81
N ALA A 54 9.02 -33.63 -6.90
CA ALA A 54 10.01 -33.79 -5.82
C ALA A 54 10.75 -32.49 -5.46
N ALA A 55 10.97 -31.59 -6.41
CA ALA A 55 11.60 -30.30 -6.13
C ALA A 55 10.71 -29.38 -5.29
N TRP A 56 9.38 -29.51 -5.37
CA TRP A 56 8.45 -28.84 -4.47
C TRP A 56 8.59 -29.34 -3.05
N GLU A 57 8.58 -30.66 -2.85
CA GLU A 57 8.70 -31.27 -1.51
C GLU A 57 10.01 -30.85 -0.82
N MET A 58 11.13 -30.83 -1.56
CA MET A 58 12.41 -30.35 -1.04
C MET A 58 12.38 -28.85 -0.70
N ALA A 59 11.80 -28.02 -1.57
CA ALA A 59 11.71 -26.58 -1.35
C ALA A 59 10.80 -26.26 -0.17
N GLU A 60 9.64 -26.91 -0.05
CA GLU A 60 8.71 -26.75 1.06
C GLU A 60 9.38 -27.12 2.39
N ALA A 61 10.06 -28.26 2.46
CA ALA A 61 10.78 -28.69 3.65
C ALA A 61 11.86 -27.66 4.06
N HIS A 62 12.60 -27.12 3.08
CA HIS A 62 13.61 -26.09 3.33
C HIS A 62 12.98 -24.76 3.79
N TRP A 63 11.96 -24.27 3.09
CA TRP A 63 11.32 -22.99 3.38
C TRP A 63 10.66 -22.97 4.75
N ARG A 64 10.09 -24.10 5.22
CA ARG A 64 9.56 -24.21 6.59
C ARG A 64 10.60 -24.00 7.68
N GLY A 65 11.89 -24.11 7.37
CA GLY A 65 12.99 -23.79 8.27
C GLY A 65 13.44 -22.32 8.25
N LEU A 66 12.84 -21.46 7.42
CA LEU A 66 13.26 -20.06 7.27
C LEU A 66 12.58 -19.14 8.30
N PHE A 67 12.89 -19.33 9.58
CA PHE A 67 12.43 -18.47 10.66
C PHE A 67 13.58 -18.20 11.64
N SER A 68 13.44 -17.17 12.47
CA SER A 68 14.43 -16.84 13.49
C SER A 68 14.55 -17.94 14.54
N ASP A 69 15.79 -18.31 14.89
CA ASP A 69 16.07 -19.31 15.93
C ASP A 69 15.54 -18.89 17.31
N GLU A 70 15.30 -19.87 18.16
CA GLU A 70 14.97 -19.60 19.56
C GLU A 70 16.12 -18.84 20.24
N GLY A 71 15.80 -17.71 20.89
CA GLY A 71 16.80 -16.84 21.50
C GLY A 71 17.55 -15.92 20.52
N ALA A 72 17.08 -15.80 19.27
CA ALA A 72 17.61 -14.82 18.33
C ALA A 72 17.63 -13.39 18.94
N HIS A 73 18.77 -12.71 18.77
CA HIS A 73 18.98 -11.37 19.31
C HIS A 73 18.58 -10.30 18.29
N PHE A 74 17.69 -9.39 18.69
CA PHE A 74 17.28 -8.23 17.91
C PHE A 74 17.83 -6.95 18.56
N HIS A 75 18.33 -6.03 17.73
CA HIS A 75 18.85 -4.74 18.22
C HIS A 75 17.79 -3.91 18.93
N GLU A 76 16.55 -3.97 18.43
CA GLU A 76 15.39 -3.30 18.97
C GLU A 76 14.17 -4.17 18.72
N ILE A 77 13.25 -4.21 19.69
CA ILE A 77 12.00 -4.94 19.60
C ILE A 77 10.87 -3.94 19.88
N LEU A 78 10.03 -3.72 18.86
CA LEU A 78 8.84 -2.89 18.95
C LEU A 78 7.63 -3.80 18.98
N ILE A 79 6.81 -3.67 20.02
CA ILE A 79 5.56 -4.42 20.17
C ILE A 79 4.41 -3.43 19.93
N LEU A 80 3.61 -3.71 18.91
CA LEU A 80 2.45 -2.91 18.54
C LEU A 80 1.20 -3.78 18.66
N ASP A 81 0.18 -3.27 19.34
CA ASP A 81 -1.15 -3.88 19.27
C ASP A 81 -1.82 -3.44 17.97
N ALA A 82 -2.13 -4.40 17.10
CA ALA A 82 -2.79 -4.11 15.83
C ALA A 82 -4.20 -3.54 16.01
N ALA A 83 -4.86 -3.83 17.14
CA ALA A 83 -6.18 -3.29 17.45
C ALA A 83 -6.16 -1.78 17.71
N ASP A 84 -5.02 -1.23 18.13
CA ASP A 84 -4.83 0.20 18.39
C ASP A 84 -4.51 0.99 17.11
N ILE A 85 -4.22 0.32 16.00
CA ILE A 85 -3.86 0.96 14.73
C ILE A 85 -5.14 1.40 14.01
N ALA A 86 -5.50 2.66 14.19
CA ALA A 86 -6.57 3.30 13.42
C ALA A 86 -6.19 3.40 11.92
N PRO A 87 -7.17 3.51 11.00
CA PRO A 87 -6.90 3.87 9.62
C PRO A 87 -6.17 5.21 9.56
N VAL A 88 -5.06 5.27 8.82
CA VAL A 88 -4.18 6.44 8.74
C VAL A 88 -4.17 7.05 7.34
N VAL A 89 -3.86 8.35 7.27
CA VAL A 89 -3.60 9.09 6.05
C VAL A 89 -2.36 9.97 6.21
N THR A 90 -1.62 10.15 5.13
CA THR A 90 -0.53 11.13 5.08
C THR A 90 -1.12 12.50 4.75
N TRP A 91 -0.83 13.51 5.57
CA TRP A 91 -1.30 14.89 5.37
C TRP A 91 -0.26 15.78 4.69
N GLY A 92 1.01 15.40 4.74
CA GLY A 92 2.13 16.19 4.23
C GLY A 92 2.70 15.68 2.91
N THR A 93 3.98 15.93 2.73
CA THR A 93 4.73 15.59 1.50
C THR A 93 5.72 14.45 1.70
N SER A 94 5.84 13.96 2.94
CA SER A 94 6.66 12.82 3.32
C SER A 94 5.78 11.66 3.80
N PRO A 95 6.14 10.39 3.53
CA PRO A 95 5.42 9.24 4.10
C PRO A 95 5.35 9.24 5.63
N GLU A 96 6.27 9.93 6.31
CA GLU A 96 6.27 10.06 7.77
C GLU A 96 5.21 11.05 8.31
N ASP A 97 4.65 11.92 7.45
CA ASP A 97 3.66 12.93 7.82
C ASP A 97 2.26 12.29 7.96
N VAL A 98 2.14 11.33 8.88
CA VAL A 98 0.99 10.44 9.01
C VAL A 98 0.17 10.74 10.26
N LEU A 99 -1.16 10.65 10.13
CA LEU A 99 -2.11 10.78 11.23
C LEU A 99 -3.26 9.76 11.07
N PRO A 100 -3.92 9.36 12.17
CA PRO A 100 -5.22 8.70 12.08
C PRO A 100 -6.21 9.55 11.28
N ILE A 101 -7.09 8.94 10.50
CA ILE A 101 -8.10 9.67 9.70
C ILE A 101 -9.02 10.55 10.56
N THR A 102 -9.14 10.24 11.86
CA THR A 102 -9.88 11.03 12.86
C THR A 102 -9.09 12.23 13.41
N GLY A 103 -7.85 12.40 12.99
CA GLY A 103 -6.94 13.45 13.45
C GLY A 103 -7.17 14.81 12.81
N VAL A 104 -6.36 15.77 13.25
CA VAL A 104 -6.34 17.16 12.78
C VAL A 104 -4.98 17.50 12.21
N VAL A 105 -4.96 18.32 11.17
CA VAL A 105 -3.73 18.85 10.56
C VAL A 105 -2.93 19.58 11.64
N PRO A 106 -1.64 19.23 11.85
CA PRO A 106 -0.88 19.72 12.99
C PRO A 106 -0.41 21.17 12.77
N ASP A 107 -0.22 21.90 13.86
CA ASP A 107 0.39 23.23 13.80
C ASP A 107 1.92 23.08 13.74
N PRO A 108 2.63 23.72 12.79
CA PRO A 108 4.09 23.73 12.78
C PRO A 108 4.76 24.13 14.10
N ALA A 109 4.08 24.92 14.95
CA ALA A 109 4.55 25.31 16.28
C ALA A 109 4.61 24.15 17.29
N GLU A 110 3.93 23.03 17.04
CA GLU A 110 3.98 21.81 17.87
C GLU A 110 5.27 21.00 17.64
N PHE A 111 5.94 21.22 16.51
CA PHE A 111 7.18 20.54 16.17
C PHE A 111 8.41 21.25 16.76
N ARG A 112 9.53 20.54 16.78
CA ARG A 112 10.82 21.07 17.24
C ARG A 112 11.92 20.85 16.22
N GLY A 113 12.91 21.74 16.20
CA GLY A 113 14.05 21.67 15.29
C GLY A 113 13.64 21.79 13.83
N GLY A 114 14.38 21.11 12.93
CA GLY A 114 14.15 21.18 11.48
C GLY A 114 12.76 20.70 11.01
N LYS A 115 12.00 20.00 11.86
CA LYS A 115 10.63 19.57 11.55
C LYS A 115 9.64 20.74 11.48
N VAL A 116 9.91 21.85 12.15
CA VAL A 116 9.05 23.06 12.09
C VAL A 116 8.98 23.59 10.65
N ASP A 117 10.14 23.81 10.03
CA ASP A 117 10.19 24.33 8.66
C ASP A 117 9.72 23.29 7.64
N ALA A 118 9.94 22.00 7.90
CA ALA A 118 9.40 20.92 7.07
C ALA A 118 7.87 20.94 7.06
N ALA A 119 7.23 20.96 8.25
CA ALA A 119 5.78 21.04 8.39
C ALA A 119 5.22 22.28 7.70
N ARG A 120 5.84 23.47 7.88
CA ARG A 120 5.43 24.70 7.18
C ARG A 120 5.42 24.54 5.66
N ARG A 121 6.47 23.93 5.10
CA ARG A 121 6.56 23.70 3.65
C ARG A 121 5.52 22.69 3.18
N SER A 122 5.30 21.60 3.92
CA SER A 122 4.30 20.59 3.58
C SER A 122 2.89 21.18 3.59
N LEU A 123 2.53 21.97 4.62
CA LEU A 123 1.22 22.64 4.67
C LEU A 123 1.03 23.64 3.53
N ALA A 124 2.05 24.45 3.24
CA ALA A 124 1.99 25.41 2.13
C ALA A 124 1.86 24.71 0.77
N TYR A 125 2.56 23.58 0.57
CA TYR A 125 2.48 22.80 -0.65
C TYR A 125 1.12 22.10 -0.81
N MET A 126 0.62 21.50 0.27
CA MET A 126 -0.66 20.78 0.28
C MET A 126 -1.87 21.71 0.33
N GLY A 127 -1.67 22.99 0.63
CA GLY A 127 -2.76 23.97 0.81
C GLY A 127 -3.62 23.68 2.04
N LEU A 128 -3.01 23.15 3.11
CA LEU A 128 -3.71 22.78 4.34
C LEU A 128 -3.52 23.82 5.44
N GLU A 129 -4.60 24.14 6.15
CA GLU A 129 -4.57 25.01 7.32
C GLU A 129 -4.45 24.17 8.61
N PRO A 130 -3.57 24.56 9.57
CA PRO A 130 -3.52 23.93 10.88
C PRO A 130 -4.88 23.86 11.58
N GLY A 131 -5.13 22.75 12.27
CA GLY A 131 -6.40 22.52 12.99
C GLY A 131 -7.55 22.01 12.10
N THR A 132 -7.38 21.96 10.78
CA THR A 132 -8.36 21.34 9.86
C THR A 132 -8.49 19.86 10.18
N LYS A 133 -9.71 19.33 10.33
CA LYS A 133 -9.90 17.88 10.46
C LYS A 133 -9.59 17.20 9.14
N LEU A 134 -8.92 16.05 9.19
CA LEU A 134 -8.56 15.32 7.96
C LEU A 134 -9.79 14.88 7.15
N THR A 135 -10.92 14.65 7.82
CA THR A 135 -12.22 14.36 7.18
C THR A 135 -12.83 15.54 6.43
N ASP A 136 -12.39 16.76 6.73
CA ASP A 136 -12.95 18.00 6.17
C ASP A 136 -12.11 18.49 4.97
N VAL A 137 -10.97 17.84 4.70
CA VAL A 137 -10.11 18.15 3.55
C VAL A 137 -10.83 17.80 2.26
N ALA A 138 -10.96 18.80 1.38
CA ALA A 138 -11.59 18.62 0.08
C ALA A 138 -10.71 17.74 -0.83
N ILE A 139 -11.32 16.72 -1.43
CA ILE A 139 -10.67 15.84 -2.40
C ILE A 139 -11.00 16.32 -3.81
N ASP A 140 -9.99 16.59 -4.62
CA ASP A 140 -10.12 16.96 -6.04
C ASP A 140 -9.87 15.76 -6.98
N THR A 141 -8.98 14.86 -6.57
CA THR A 141 -8.51 13.72 -7.36
C THR A 141 -8.35 12.48 -6.49
N VAL A 142 -8.76 11.33 -7.01
CA VAL A 142 -8.58 10.02 -6.40
C VAL A 142 -7.76 9.15 -7.35
N PHE A 143 -6.67 8.59 -6.82
CA PHE A 143 -5.86 7.58 -7.50
C PHE A 143 -5.82 6.32 -6.64
N ILE A 144 -6.14 5.18 -7.23
CA ILE A 144 -6.13 3.87 -6.59
C ILE A 144 -5.22 2.97 -7.40
N GLY A 145 -4.18 2.41 -6.78
CA GLY A 145 -3.18 1.60 -7.46
C GLY A 145 -1.80 1.83 -6.90
N SER A 146 -0.79 1.64 -7.76
CA SER A 146 0.66 1.58 -7.49
C SER A 146 1.19 0.16 -7.25
N CYS A 147 2.52 0.04 -7.16
CA CYS A 147 3.20 -1.20 -6.79
C CYS A 147 2.88 -1.65 -5.35
N THR A 148 2.45 -0.72 -4.49
CA THR A 148 2.11 -0.96 -3.08
C THR A 148 0.67 -1.49 -2.93
N ASN A 149 -0.30 -0.88 -3.64
CA ASN A 149 -1.74 -1.17 -3.49
C ASN A 149 -2.50 -1.20 -4.83
N GLY A 150 -2.09 -2.08 -5.73
CA GLY A 150 -2.74 -2.31 -7.03
C GLY A 150 -3.07 -3.78 -7.29
N ARG A 151 -3.11 -4.63 -6.26
CA ARG A 151 -3.32 -6.07 -6.40
C ARG A 151 -4.82 -6.37 -6.47
N ILE A 152 -5.15 -7.59 -6.87
CA ILE A 152 -6.55 -7.98 -7.09
C ILE A 152 -7.41 -7.88 -5.82
N GLU A 153 -6.82 -8.12 -4.64
CA GLU A 153 -7.50 -7.97 -3.36
C GLU A 153 -7.85 -6.49 -3.08
N ASP A 154 -6.91 -5.58 -3.31
CA ASP A 154 -7.15 -4.13 -3.19
C ASP A 154 -8.32 -3.68 -4.09
N LEU A 155 -8.32 -4.14 -5.36
CA LEU A 155 -9.37 -3.79 -6.32
C LEU A 155 -10.74 -4.36 -5.95
N ARG A 156 -10.79 -5.53 -5.30
CA ARG A 156 -12.03 -6.11 -4.79
C ARG A 156 -12.58 -5.31 -3.62
N GLU A 157 -11.71 -4.86 -2.71
CA GLU A 157 -12.12 -3.98 -1.62
C GLU A 157 -12.67 -2.65 -2.13
N VAL A 158 -12.03 -2.07 -3.15
CA VAL A 158 -12.52 -0.87 -3.83
C VAL A 158 -13.90 -1.12 -4.45
N ALA A 159 -14.09 -2.24 -5.15
CA ALA A 159 -15.38 -2.60 -5.74
C ALA A 159 -16.47 -2.76 -4.67
N ARG A 160 -16.13 -3.38 -3.53
CA ARG A 160 -17.03 -3.55 -2.38
C ARG A 160 -17.45 -2.21 -1.79
N VAL A 161 -16.52 -1.27 -1.60
CA VAL A 161 -16.82 0.07 -1.08
C VAL A 161 -17.67 0.87 -2.07
N MET A 162 -17.43 0.70 -3.37
CA MET A 162 -18.12 1.44 -4.44
C MET A 162 -19.49 0.85 -4.80
N GLU A 163 -19.89 -0.29 -4.24
CA GLU A 163 -21.16 -0.92 -4.56
C GLU A 163 -22.34 0.02 -4.27
N GLY A 164 -23.16 0.29 -5.29
CA GLY A 164 -24.28 1.23 -5.21
C GLY A 164 -23.89 2.71 -5.09
N ARG A 165 -22.59 3.05 -5.12
CA ARG A 165 -22.07 4.42 -5.03
C ARG A 165 -21.57 4.93 -6.37
N LYS A 166 -21.47 6.25 -6.49
CA LYS A 166 -20.89 6.93 -7.65
C LYS A 166 -19.84 7.91 -7.18
N VAL A 167 -18.85 8.13 -8.02
CA VAL A 167 -17.88 9.22 -7.83
C VAL A 167 -18.63 10.55 -7.92
N LYS A 168 -18.29 11.47 -7.01
CA LYS A 168 -18.87 12.82 -6.97
C LYS A 168 -18.65 13.52 -8.31
N GLU A 169 -19.67 14.24 -8.79
CA GLU A 169 -19.55 15.02 -10.03
C GLU A 169 -18.40 16.03 -9.94
N GLY A 170 -17.63 16.16 -11.03
CA GLY A 170 -16.45 17.03 -11.12
C GLY A 170 -15.18 16.44 -10.52
N LEU A 171 -15.24 15.32 -9.79
CA LEU A 171 -14.07 14.67 -9.19
C LEU A 171 -13.40 13.72 -10.19
N ARG A 172 -12.07 13.75 -10.26
CA ARG A 172 -11.31 12.81 -11.11
C ARG A 172 -10.96 11.57 -10.31
N ALA A 173 -11.37 10.39 -10.77
CA ALA A 173 -10.99 9.12 -10.16
C ALA A 173 -10.29 8.22 -11.20
N MET A 174 -9.17 7.60 -10.81
CA MET A 174 -8.41 6.68 -11.65
C MET A 174 -8.01 5.43 -10.86
N ILE A 175 -8.14 4.27 -11.50
CA ILE A 175 -7.70 2.98 -10.96
C ILE A 175 -6.62 2.41 -11.89
N VAL A 176 -5.46 2.08 -11.33
CA VAL A 176 -4.32 1.50 -12.06
C VAL A 176 -3.93 0.16 -11.42
N PRO A 177 -4.22 -0.98 -12.08
CA PRO A 177 -3.77 -2.29 -11.61
C PRO A 177 -2.24 -2.41 -11.58
N GLY A 178 -1.71 -3.10 -10.56
CA GLY A 178 -0.27 -3.27 -10.36
C GLY A 178 0.40 -4.23 -11.37
N SER A 179 -0.37 -5.02 -12.12
CA SER A 179 0.14 -5.84 -13.24
C SER A 179 -0.94 -6.16 -14.27
N GLY A 180 -0.52 -6.42 -15.51
CA GLY A 180 -1.42 -6.75 -16.63
C GLY A 180 -2.04 -8.16 -16.60
N LEU A 181 -1.67 -8.99 -15.62
CA LEU A 181 -2.20 -10.36 -15.44
C LEU A 181 -3.53 -10.39 -14.65
N ALA A 182 -4.07 -9.23 -14.24
CA ALA A 182 -5.41 -9.16 -13.69
C ALA A 182 -6.40 -9.74 -14.73
N PRO A 183 -7.21 -10.78 -14.40
CA PRO A 183 -8.06 -11.44 -15.36
C PRO A 183 -8.94 -10.43 -16.09
N ALA A 184 -8.99 -10.51 -17.42
CA ALA A 184 -9.79 -9.65 -18.32
C ALA A 184 -11.31 -9.64 -18.04
N ARG A 185 -11.77 -10.36 -17.01
CA ARG A 185 -13.18 -10.52 -16.62
C ARG A 185 -13.68 -9.48 -15.61
N GLN A 186 -12.84 -8.59 -15.09
CA GLN A 186 -13.23 -7.65 -14.03
C GLN A 186 -12.84 -6.22 -14.40
N ARG A 187 -13.52 -5.66 -15.39
CA ARG A 187 -13.50 -4.22 -15.70
C ARG A 187 -14.27 -3.49 -14.61
N ILE A 188 -13.58 -2.76 -13.74
CA ILE A 188 -14.22 -1.77 -12.86
C ILE A 188 -14.42 -0.51 -13.70
N LEU A 189 -15.66 -0.27 -14.13
CA LEU A 189 -16.05 0.91 -14.88
C LEU A 189 -16.32 2.05 -13.88
N VAL A 190 -15.32 2.89 -13.61
CA VAL A 190 -15.55 4.15 -12.89
C VAL A 190 -15.89 5.21 -13.94
N THR A 191 -17.18 5.43 -14.19
CA THR A 191 -17.64 6.43 -15.15
C THR A 191 -17.82 7.79 -14.50
N THR A 192 -17.02 8.75 -14.95
CA THR A 192 -17.33 10.18 -14.93
C THR A 192 -16.89 10.76 -16.28
N PRO A 193 -17.54 11.82 -16.81
CA PRO A 193 -17.53 12.17 -18.22
C PRO A 193 -16.21 12.83 -18.65
N CYS A 194 -15.15 12.04 -18.75
CA CYS A 194 -13.95 12.42 -19.47
C CYS A 194 -13.50 11.22 -20.30
N ARG A 195 -14.12 11.11 -21.49
CA ARG A 195 -13.82 10.17 -22.58
C ARG A 195 -13.82 8.71 -22.17
N ASP A 196 -14.86 8.00 -22.60
CA ASP A 196 -14.92 6.54 -22.64
C ASP A 196 -13.63 5.97 -23.23
N ARG A 197 -12.73 5.52 -22.35
CA ARG A 197 -11.72 4.54 -22.68
C ARG A 197 -11.91 3.39 -21.71
N GLU A 198 -12.44 2.30 -22.25
CA GLU A 198 -12.39 1.01 -21.60
C GLU A 198 -10.94 0.74 -21.18
N ILE A 199 -10.69 0.57 -19.87
CA ILE A 199 -9.41 0.01 -19.41
C ILE A 199 -9.51 -1.50 -19.65
N GLY A 200 -9.33 -1.89 -20.91
CA GLY A 200 -8.98 -3.25 -21.30
C GLY A 200 -7.46 -3.41 -21.22
N ALA A 201 -6.99 -4.59 -20.80
CA ALA A 201 -5.56 -4.98 -20.77
C ALA A 201 -4.93 -5.12 -22.18
N ALA A 202 -5.37 -4.34 -23.15
CA ALA A 202 -4.83 -4.25 -24.50
C ALA A 202 -4.94 -2.81 -25.00
N GLY A 203 -4.28 -1.89 -24.31
CA GLY A 203 -3.88 -0.59 -24.85
C GLY A 203 -2.43 -0.66 -25.34
N PRO A 204 -2.04 0.05 -26.41
CA PRO A 204 -0.68 0.01 -26.94
C PRO A 204 0.34 0.40 -25.86
N PRO A 205 1.61 -0.03 -25.99
CA PRO A 205 2.65 0.27 -25.01
C PRO A 205 2.72 1.79 -24.83
N TRP A 206 2.49 2.27 -23.61
CA TRP A 206 2.84 3.64 -23.26
C TRP A 206 4.35 3.77 -23.45
N PRO A 207 4.81 4.70 -24.30
CA PRO A 207 6.23 4.88 -24.51
C PRO A 207 6.82 5.43 -23.22
N GLY A 208 7.88 4.77 -22.74
CA GLY A 208 8.83 5.40 -21.85
C GLY A 208 9.36 6.69 -22.49
N SER A 209 9.91 7.54 -21.63
CA SER A 209 10.44 8.89 -21.88
C SER A 209 9.40 10.02 -21.85
N SER A 210 9.56 10.86 -20.85
CA SER A 210 9.01 12.20 -20.72
C SER A 210 9.18 13.00 -22.03
N PRO A 211 8.23 13.88 -22.34
CA PRO A 211 8.59 15.20 -22.90
C PRO A 211 7.82 16.36 -22.22
N PRO A 212 8.24 17.61 -22.46
CA PRO A 212 8.39 18.62 -21.42
C PRO A 212 7.09 19.35 -21.08
N TRP A 213 7.02 19.80 -19.83
CA TRP A 213 6.08 20.82 -19.36
C TRP A 213 6.16 22.05 -20.29
N ARG A 214 5.03 22.41 -20.90
CA ARG A 214 4.70 23.78 -21.28
C ARG A 214 3.49 24.20 -20.48
#